data_AF-A0A7J8H8Q4-F1
#
_entry.id   AF-A0A7J8H8Q4-F1
#
_cell.length_a   1.000
_cell.length_b   1.000
_cell.length_c   1.000
_cell.angle_alpha   90.00
_cell.angle_beta   90.00
_cell.angle_gamma   90.00
#
_symmetry.space_group_name_H-M   'P 1'
#
loop_
_entity.id
_entity.type
_entity.pdbx_description
1 polymer ?
#
loop_
_entity_poly.entity_id
_entity_poly.type
_entity_poly.pdbx_seq_one_letter_code
_entity_poly.pdbx_strand_id
1 'polypeptide(L)'
;MCGVNIICFQEAWTMPFAFCTRETLPWTEFAESAEDGPTTRFCQKLAKKHDMVVVSPILERDGGHGDVLWNTAVVISNSGAVLGKTRKNHIPRVGDFNESTYYMEGNLGHPVFQTQFGRIAVNICYGRHHPLNWLMYSINGAEIIFNPSATIGALRSLSRRDLGGFSEVG
;
A
#
# COMPACT_ATOMS: atom_id res chain seq x y z
N MET A 1 23.45 -1.88 15.66
CA MET A 1 22.21 -2.06 14.88
C MET A 1 21.11 -1.23 15.52
N CYS A 2 20.19 -0.66 14.75
CA CYS A 2 19.23 0.37 15.23
C CYS A 2 17.99 -0.17 15.96
N GLY A 3 17.88 -1.48 16.21
CA GLY A 3 16.80 -2.06 17.04
C GLY A 3 15.38 -1.94 16.47
N VAL A 4 15.21 -1.97 15.14
CA VAL A 4 13.89 -1.81 14.48
C VAL A 4 13.00 -3.04 14.72
N ASN A 5 11.75 -2.81 15.15
CA ASN A 5 10.77 -3.87 15.42
C ASN A 5 9.72 -4.04 14.30
N ILE A 6 9.42 -2.97 13.56
CA ILE A 6 8.49 -2.98 12.44
C ILE A 6 9.13 -2.20 11.29
N ILE A 7 9.20 -2.81 10.10
CA ILE A 7 9.67 -2.15 8.88
C ILE A 7 8.58 -2.18 7.81
N CYS A 8 8.43 -1.07 7.09
CA CYS A 8 7.52 -0.96 5.96
C CYS A 8 8.30 -0.49 4.74
N PHE A 9 8.12 -1.19 3.62
CA PHE A 9 8.68 -0.77 2.33
C PHE A 9 7.77 0.25 1.64
N GLN A 10 8.29 0.89 0.58
CA GLN A 10 7.50 1.78 -0.26
C GLN A 10 6.45 1.03 -1.10
N GLU A 11 5.54 1.76 -1.73
CA GLU A 11 4.52 1.17 -2.59
C GLU A 11 5.14 0.44 -3.79
N ALA A 12 4.62 -0.76 -4.11
CA ALA A 12 5.04 -1.58 -5.25
C ALA A 12 6.58 -1.72 -5.35
N TRP A 13 7.25 -1.95 -4.21
CA TRP A 13 8.71 -1.81 -4.10
C TRP A 13 9.52 -2.78 -4.97
N THR A 14 8.90 -3.84 -5.48
CA THR A 14 9.52 -4.88 -6.31
C THR A 14 9.54 -4.55 -7.80
N MET A 15 8.93 -3.45 -8.22
CA MET A 15 8.83 -3.07 -9.63
C MET A 15 9.06 -1.58 -9.86
N PRO A 16 9.48 -1.17 -11.07
CA PRO A 16 9.36 0.21 -11.49
C PRO A 16 7.90 0.67 -11.37
N PHE A 17 7.68 1.91 -10.94
CA PHE A 17 6.33 2.47 -10.88
C PHE A 17 5.86 2.84 -12.30
N ALA A 18 5.44 1.83 -13.05
CA ALA A 18 5.20 1.91 -14.49
C ALA A 18 3.72 2.15 -14.85
N PHE A 19 2.84 2.37 -13.88
CA PHE A 19 1.39 2.52 -14.14
C PHE A 19 1.03 3.74 -15.01
N CYS A 20 1.98 4.65 -15.24
CA CYS A 20 1.84 5.75 -16.20
C CYS A 20 1.87 5.32 -17.67
N THR A 21 2.39 4.12 -17.99
CA THR A 21 2.48 3.64 -19.38
C THR A 21 1.13 3.20 -19.94
N ARG A 22 0.20 2.75 -19.07
CA ARG A 22 -1.10 2.13 -19.43
C ARG A 22 -0.97 0.84 -20.25
N GLU A 23 0.25 0.34 -20.44
CA GLU A 23 0.52 -0.94 -21.08
C GLU A 23 0.30 -2.07 -20.08
N THR A 24 -0.34 -3.17 -20.48
CA THR A 24 -0.53 -4.30 -19.55
C THR A 24 0.75 -5.13 -19.43
N LEU A 25 1.35 -5.52 -20.56
CA LEU A 25 2.61 -6.26 -20.59
C LEU A 25 3.80 -5.30 -20.84
N PRO A 26 4.98 -5.58 -20.26
CA PRO A 26 5.31 -6.71 -19.38
C PRO A 26 4.93 -6.47 -17.90
N TRP A 27 4.29 -5.35 -17.57
CA TRP A 27 4.12 -4.88 -16.20
C TRP A 27 3.28 -5.80 -15.31
N THR A 28 2.29 -6.50 -15.85
CA THR A 28 1.50 -7.48 -15.10
C THR A 28 2.28 -8.76 -14.75
N GLU A 29 3.44 -9.02 -15.36
CA GLU A 29 4.29 -10.17 -15.00
C GLU A 29 4.97 -9.99 -13.64
N PHE A 30 5.06 -8.75 -13.14
CA PHE A 30 5.52 -8.45 -11.77
C PHE A 30 4.49 -8.86 -10.71
N ALA A 31 3.26 -9.18 -11.10
CA ALA A 31 2.21 -9.55 -10.16
C ALA A 31 2.48 -10.94 -9.57
N GLU A 32 2.47 -11.03 -8.25
CA GLU A 32 2.75 -12.25 -7.50
C GLU A 32 1.58 -12.61 -6.58
N SER A 33 1.54 -13.86 -6.11
CA SER A 33 0.62 -14.21 -5.02
C SER A 33 1.01 -13.51 -3.71
N ALA A 34 0.01 -13.01 -2.98
CA ALA A 34 0.24 -12.35 -1.70
C ALA A 34 0.70 -13.33 -0.62
N GLU A 35 0.19 -14.56 -0.64
CA GLU A 35 0.45 -15.57 0.39
C GLU A 35 1.73 -16.36 0.14
N ASP A 36 1.98 -16.73 -1.12
CA ASP A 36 3.07 -17.63 -1.52
C ASP A 36 3.88 -17.09 -2.71
N GLY A 37 3.86 -15.79 -2.98
CA GLY A 37 4.79 -15.16 -3.91
C GLY A 37 6.26 -15.25 -3.48
N PRO A 38 7.21 -15.23 -4.42
CA PRO A 38 8.64 -15.20 -4.09
C PRO A 38 9.00 -14.03 -3.15
N THR A 39 8.37 -12.87 -3.32
CA THR A 39 8.57 -11.70 -2.46
C THR A 39 8.09 -11.95 -1.04
N THR A 40 6.89 -12.50 -0.84
CA THR A 40 6.39 -12.84 0.51
C THR A 40 7.32 -13.85 1.19
N ARG A 41 7.72 -14.92 0.50
CA ARG A 41 8.66 -15.92 1.06
C ARG A 41 10.01 -15.32 1.45
N PHE A 42 10.51 -14.36 0.67
CA PHE A 42 11.70 -13.61 1.01
C PHE A 42 11.50 -12.80 2.30
N CYS A 43 10.39 -12.06 2.41
CA CYS A 43 10.05 -11.29 3.60
C CYS A 43 9.85 -12.17 4.84
N GLN A 44 9.23 -13.36 4.74
CA GLN A 44 9.09 -14.31 5.84
C GLN A 44 10.45 -14.74 6.42
N LYS A 45 11.43 -15.02 5.55
CA LYS A 45 12.79 -15.38 5.98
C LYS A 45 13.46 -14.24 6.73
N LEU A 46 13.33 -13.01 6.22
CA LEU A 46 13.91 -11.82 6.86
C LEU A 46 13.22 -11.48 8.19
N ALA A 47 11.89 -11.52 8.22
CA ALA A 47 11.09 -11.26 9.41
C ALA A 47 11.51 -12.18 10.56
N LYS A 48 11.59 -13.49 10.28
CA LYS A 48 12.04 -14.49 11.26
C LYS A 48 13.49 -14.33 11.67
N LYS A 49 14.38 -14.04 10.71
CA LYS A 49 15.82 -13.87 10.99
C LYS A 49 16.11 -12.68 11.90
N HIS A 50 15.31 -11.62 11.78
CA HIS A 50 15.54 -10.35 12.47
C HIS A 50 14.54 -10.07 13.60
N ASP A 51 13.65 -11.02 13.92
CA ASP A 51 12.55 -10.87 14.89
C ASP A 51 11.77 -9.55 14.69
N MET A 52 11.39 -9.29 13.44
CA MET A 52 10.82 -8.02 13.01
C MET A 52 9.57 -8.24 12.17
N VAL A 53 8.56 -7.40 12.38
CA VAL A 53 7.37 -7.35 11.51
C VAL A 53 7.74 -6.66 10.20
N VAL A 54 7.32 -7.23 9.08
CA VAL A 54 7.56 -6.68 7.74
C VAL A 54 6.24 -6.37 7.06
N VAL A 55 6.08 -5.12 6.59
CA VAL A 55 4.98 -4.70 5.72
C VAL A 55 5.51 -4.57 4.30
N SER A 56 4.98 -5.38 3.38
CA SER A 56 5.45 -5.51 2.00
C SER A 56 4.35 -5.15 0.99
N PRO A 57 4.37 -3.93 0.43
CA PRO A 57 3.44 -3.51 -0.63
C PRO A 57 3.87 -4.06 -2.01
N ILE A 58 3.03 -4.86 -2.64
CA ILE A 58 3.28 -5.54 -3.91
C ILE A 58 2.11 -5.37 -4.88
N LEU A 59 2.35 -5.70 -6.15
CA LEU A 59 1.29 -6.01 -7.12
C LEU A 59 0.87 -7.48 -6.89
N GLU A 60 -0.36 -7.68 -6.44
CA GLU A 60 -0.92 -8.99 -6.19
C GLU A 60 -1.63 -9.53 -7.43
N ARG A 61 -1.47 -10.83 -7.70
CA ARG A 61 -2.31 -11.62 -8.60
C ARG A 61 -3.14 -12.61 -7.78
N ASP A 62 -4.46 -12.44 -7.81
CA ASP A 62 -5.40 -13.29 -7.08
C ASP A 62 -5.92 -14.44 -7.96
N GLY A 63 -5.20 -15.56 -7.93
CA GLY A 63 -5.59 -16.76 -8.67
C GLY A 63 -6.94 -17.37 -8.23
N GLY A 64 -7.39 -17.08 -6.99
CA GLY A 64 -8.68 -17.53 -6.48
C GLY A 64 -9.87 -16.77 -7.07
N HIS A 65 -9.62 -15.60 -7.66
CA HIS A 65 -10.64 -14.72 -8.24
C HIS A 65 -10.36 -14.41 -9.71
N GLY A 66 -9.88 -15.39 -10.49
CA GLY A 66 -9.69 -15.25 -11.93
C GLY A 66 -8.51 -14.36 -12.33
N ASP A 67 -7.40 -14.45 -11.58
CA ASP A 67 -6.15 -13.71 -11.81
C ASP A 67 -6.31 -12.18 -11.78
N VAL A 68 -7.32 -11.69 -11.07
CA VAL A 68 -7.53 -10.25 -10.86
C VAL A 68 -6.33 -9.66 -10.12
N LEU A 69 -5.88 -8.51 -10.59
CA LEU A 69 -4.75 -7.82 -10.01
C LEU A 69 -5.21 -6.82 -8.93
N TRP A 70 -4.39 -6.68 -7.90
CA TRP A 70 -4.64 -5.79 -6.77
C TRP A 70 -3.36 -5.08 -6.35
N ASN A 71 -3.49 -3.84 -5.88
CA ASN A 71 -2.41 -3.17 -5.14
C ASN A 71 -2.57 -3.50 -3.65
N THR A 72 -1.61 -4.25 -3.11
CA THR A 72 -1.79 -5.00 -1.88
C THR A 72 -0.59 -4.84 -0.97
N ALA A 73 -0.82 -4.61 0.32
CA ALA A 73 0.20 -4.73 1.36
C ALA A 73 0.02 -6.02 2.14
N VAL A 74 1.06 -6.85 2.16
CA VAL A 74 1.14 -8.08 2.96
C VAL A 74 1.81 -7.76 4.29
N VAL A 75 1.24 -8.23 5.39
CA VAL A 75 1.80 -8.06 6.74
C VAL A 75 2.34 -9.40 7.23
N ILE A 76 3.64 -9.44 7.50
CA ILE A 76 4.36 -10.61 7.95
C ILE A 76 4.79 -10.39 9.41
N SER A 77 4.39 -11.31 10.29
CA SER A 77 4.78 -11.34 11.70
C SER A 77 6.29 -11.55 11.87
N ASN A 78 6.84 -11.12 13.00
CA ASN A 78 8.21 -11.41 13.42
C ASN A 78 8.53 -12.91 13.51
N SER A 79 7.52 -13.78 13.65
CA SER A 79 7.70 -15.24 13.58
C SER A 79 7.95 -15.77 12.16
N GLY A 80 7.72 -14.93 11.14
CA GLY A 80 7.70 -15.29 9.72
C GLY A 80 6.32 -15.75 9.21
N ALA A 81 5.28 -15.80 10.05
CA ALA A 81 3.92 -16.10 9.61
C ALA A 81 3.30 -14.90 8.88
N VAL A 82 2.58 -15.14 7.78
CA VAL A 82 1.74 -14.12 7.14
C VAL A 82 0.52 -13.89 8.04
N LEU A 83 0.35 -12.66 8.53
CA LEU A 83 -0.83 -12.28 9.34
C LEU A 83 -2.04 -12.00 8.45
N GLY A 84 -1.81 -11.56 7.23
CA GLY A 84 -2.83 -11.30 6.23
C GLY A 84 -2.38 -10.21 5.26
N LYS A 85 -3.36 -9.64 4.56
CA LYS A 85 -3.16 -8.61 3.54
C LYS A 85 -4.22 -7.52 3.61
N THR A 86 -3.91 -6.35 3.07
CA THR A 86 -4.88 -5.27 2.84
C THR A 86 -4.71 -4.74 1.42
N ARG A 87 -5.82 -4.38 0.78
CA ARG A 87 -5.87 -3.92 -0.61
C ARG A 87 -6.15 -2.42 -0.65
N LYS A 88 -5.62 -1.72 -1.65
CA LYS A 88 -5.74 -0.27 -1.81
C LYS A 88 -7.21 0.15 -1.98
N ASN A 89 -7.77 0.79 -0.96
CA ASN A 89 -9.19 1.22 -0.96
C ASN A 89 -9.50 2.32 -1.98
N HIS A 90 -8.55 3.24 -2.21
CA HIS A 90 -8.76 4.38 -3.10
C HIS A 90 -7.75 4.34 -4.24
N ILE A 91 -8.25 4.15 -5.46
CA ILE A 91 -7.44 4.10 -6.68
C ILE A 91 -7.43 5.50 -7.34
N PRO A 92 -6.26 6.09 -7.60
CA PRO A 92 -6.18 7.33 -8.35
C PRO A 92 -6.63 7.10 -9.80
N ARG A 93 -7.35 8.08 -10.34
CA ARG A 93 -7.76 8.14 -11.76
C ARG A 93 -7.29 9.43 -12.43
N VAL A 94 -6.24 10.05 -11.88
CA VAL A 94 -5.84 11.43 -12.20
C VAL A 94 -4.48 11.45 -12.90
N GLY A 95 -4.42 12.09 -14.08
CA GLY A 95 -3.18 12.30 -14.83
C GLY A 95 -2.47 11.00 -15.22
N ASP A 96 -1.16 10.95 -14.95
CA ASP A 96 -0.30 9.79 -15.21
C ASP A 96 -0.51 8.65 -14.18
N PHE A 97 -1.29 8.89 -13.11
CA PHE A 97 -1.68 7.86 -12.15
C PHE A 97 -3.05 7.28 -12.50
N ASN A 98 -3.17 6.68 -13.69
CA ASN A 98 -4.37 5.92 -14.06
C ASN A 98 -4.22 4.45 -13.66
N GLU A 99 -4.09 4.22 -12.36
CA GLU A 99 -3.92 2.88 -11.80
C GLU A 99 -5.14 1.98 -12.01
N SER A 100 -6.32 2.58 -12.27
CA SER A 100 -7.57 1.85 -12.52
C SER A 100 -7.56 0.99 -13.79
N THR A 101 -6.56 1.16 -14.66
CA THR A 101 -6.32 0.27 -15.80
C THR A 101 -5.77 -1.10 -15.36
N TYR A 102 -5.15 -1.20 -14.18
CA TYR A 102 -4.45 -2.39 -13.72
C TYR A 102 -5.19 -3.12 -12.61
N TYR A 103 -5.79 -2.41 -11.64
CA TYR A 103 -6.40 -3.04 -10.48
C TYR A 103 -7.60 -2.26 -9.93
N MET A 104 -8.44 -3.00 -9.20
CA MET A 104 -9.72 -2.54 -8.66
C MET A 104 -9.60 -1.95 -7.25
N GLU A 105 -10.62 -1.20 -6.83
CA GLU A 105 -10.74 -0.70 -5.45
C GLU A 105 -10.85 -1.87 -4.46
N GLY A 106 -10.06 -1.81 -3.38
CA GLY A 106 -9.93 -2.88 -2.40
C GLY A 106 -11.27 -3.35 -1.80
N ASN A 107 -11.41 -4.66 -1.64
CA ASN A 107 -12.61 -5.32 -1.12
C ASN A 107 -12.47 -5.87 0.31
N LEU A 108 -11.40 -5.49 1.02
CA LEU A 108 -11.06 -6.00 2.36
C LEU A 108 -11.36 -5.02 3.50
N GLY A 109 -11.91 -3.84 3.18
CA GLY A 109 -12.21 -2.80 4.16
C GLY A 109 -10.96 -2.20 4.81
N HIS A 110 -10.96 -2.07 6.13
CA HIS A 110 -9.91 -1.37 6.88
C HIS A 110 -9.27 -2.26 7.96
N PRO A 111 -8.61 -3.36 7.58
CA PRO A 111 -8.08 -4.32 8.55
C PRO A 111 -6.97 -3.70 9.40
N VAL A 112 -6.92 -4.13 10.66
CA VAL A 112 -5.87 -3.80 11.63
C VAL A 112 -5.22 -5.12 12.08
N PHE A 113 -3.90 -5.16 12.04
CA PHE A 113 -3.11 -6.35 12.32
C PHE A 113 -2.50 -6.22 13.72
N GLN A 114 -2.92 -7.11 14.62
CA GLN A 114 -2.28 -7.24 15.93
C GLN A 114 -0.91 -7.90 15.77
N THR A 115 0.14 -7.22 16.23
CA THR A 115 1.50 -7.75 16.29
C THR A 115 2.00 -7.76 17.73
N GLN A 116 3.16 -8.35 17.99
CA GLN A 116 3.80 -8.25 19.31
C GLN A 116 4.26 -6.82 19.65
N PHE A 117 4.33 -5.93 18.66
CA PHE A 117 4.84 -4.57 18.78
C PHE A 117 3.73 -3.51 18.66
N GLY A 118 2.46 -3.92 18.65
CA GLY A 118 1.29 -3.04 18.54
C GLY A 118 0.36 -3.41 17.38
N ARG A 119 -0.77 -2.70 17.31
CA ARG A 119 -1.80 -2.80 16.27
C ARG A 119 -1.44 -1.88 15.11
N ILE A 120 -1.16 -2.47 13.95
CA ILE A 120 -0.77 -1.72 12.76
C ILE A 120 -1.80 -1.80 11.65
N ALA A 121 -1.87 -0.75 10.85
CA ALA A 121 -2.65 -0.71 9.61
C ALA A 121 -1.82 -0.14 8.46
N VAL A 122 -2.30 -0.31 7.23
CA VAL A 122 -1.62 0.18 6.03
C VAL A 122 -2.61 0.93 5.15
N ASN A 123 -2.47 2.25 5.09
CA ASN A 123 -3.20 3.11 4.17
C ASN A 123 -2.37 3.30 2.90
N ILE A 124 -2.68 2.59 1.82
CA ILE A 124 -1.81 2.58 0.63
C ILE A 124 -1.99 3.86 -0.20
N CYS A 125 -0.88 4.60 -0.37
CA CYS A 125 -0.68 5.71 -1.31
C CYS A 125 -1.83 6.72 -1.39
N TYR A 126 -2.69 6.62 -2.41
CA TYR A 126 -3.75 7.60 -2.70
C TYR A 126 -4.83 7.66 -1.61
N GLY A 127 -4.94 6.62 -0.79
CA GLY A 127 -5.75 6.66 0.42
C GLY A 127 -5.30 7.73 1.43
N ARG A 128 -4.10 8.31 1.29
CA ARG A 128 -3.63 9.45 2.11
C ARG A 128 -4.51 10.69 1.98
N HIS A 129 -5.15 10.87 0.83
CA HIS A 129 -5.99 12.04 0.53
C HIS A 129 -7.44 11.90 1.04
N HIS A 130 -7.78 10.76 1.65
CA HIS A 130 -9.13 10.46 2.09
C HIS A 130 -9.18 10.39 3.63
N PRO A 131 -9.58 11.46 4.33
CA PRO A 131 -9.62 11.48 5.80
C PRO A 131 -10.44 10.33 6.40
N LEU A 132 -11.52 9.94 5.74
CA LEU A 132 -12.36 8.80 6.18
C LEU A 132 -11.59 7.47 6.14
N ASN A 133 -10.67 7.27 5.20
CA ASN A 133 -9.85 6.06 5.15
C ASN A 133 -8.94 5.96 6.39
N TRP A 134 -8.31 7.07 6.78
CA TRP A 134 -7.54 7.15 8.03
C TRP A 134 -8.40 6.93 9.27
N LEU A 135 -9.57 7.57 9.30
CA LEU A 135 -10.51 7.46 10.41
C LEU A 135 -10.94 6.02 10.65
N MET A 136 -11.26 5.26 9.58
CA MET A 136 -11.71 3.88 9.73
C MET A 136 -10.63 2.95 10.29
N TYR A 137 -9.36 3.10 9.87
CA TYR A 137 -8.27 2.34 10.52
C TYR A 137 -8.10 2.72 12.00
N SER A 138 -8.26 4.00 12.34
CA SER A 138 -8.19 4.47 13.73
C SER A 138 -9.35 3.93 14.58
N ILE A 139 -10.59 3.96 14.06
CA ILE A 139 -11.77 3.37 14.71
C ILE A 139 -11.58 1.88 14.95
N ASN A 140 -10.97 1.17 14.00
CA ASN A 140 -10.64 -0.25 14.13
C ASN A 140 -9.46 -0.53 15.07
N GLY A 141 -8.91 0.50 15.71
CA GLY A 141 -7.92 0.36 16.80
C GLY A 141 -6.46 0.39 16.37
N ALA A 142 -6.14 0.89 15.16
CA ALA A 142 -4.75 1.04 14.73
C ALA A 142 -3.99 2.04 15.62
N GLU A 143 -2.82 1.63 16.11
CA GLU A 143 -1.88 2.46 16.87
C GLU A 143 -0.84 3.11 15.95
N ILE A 144 -0.48 2.41 14.86
CA ILE A 144 0.40 2.90 13.81
C ILE A 144 -0.27 2.65 12.46
N ILE A 145 -0.37 3.68 11.62
CA ILE A 145 -0.88 3.56 10.25
C ILE A 145 0.25 3.90 9.28
N PHE A 146 0.74 2.90 8.56
CA PHE A 146 1.75 3.10 7.52
C PHE A 146 1.11 3.66 6.25
N ASN A 147 1.82 4.55 5.55
CA ASN A 147 1.40 5.07 4.24
C ASN A 147 2.48 4.88 3.16
N PRO A 148 2.68 3.64 2.68
CA PRO A 148 3.57 3.38 1.56
C PRO A 148 3.03 4.09 0.31
N SER A 149 3.87 4.90 -0.34
CA SER A 149 3.46 5.76 -1.45
C SER A 149 4.53 5.83 -2.54
N ALA A 150 4.09 5.89 -3.79
CA ALA A 150 4.86 6.41 -4.91
C ALA A 150 4.16 7.65 -5.48
N THR A 151 4.82 8.81 -5.47
CA THR A 151 4.23 10.07 -5.93
C THR A 151 5.29 11.01 -6.48
N ILE A 152 4.93 11.81 -7.49
CA ILE A 152 5.79 12.84 -8.11
C ILE A 152 5.25 14.25 -7.82
N GLY A 153 6.13 15.25 -7.91
CA GLY A 153 6.01 16.57 -7.26
C GLY A 153 4.75 17.41 -7.55
N ALA A 154 4.02 17.17 -8.64
CA ALA A 154 2.79 17.91 -8.94
C ALA A 154 1.54 17.39 -8.23
N LEU A 155 1.58 16.16 -7.66
CA LEU A 155 0.45 15.52 -6.98
C LEU A 155 0.56 15.61 -5.45
N ARG A 156 1.06 16.75 -4.95
CA ARG A 156 0.91 17.13 -3.55
C ARG A 156 -0.50 17.68 -3.37
N SER A 157 -1.08 17.52 -2.18
CA SER A 157 -2.39 18.08 -1.87
C SER A 157 -2.48 19.50 -2.40
N LEU A 158 -3.55 19.82 -3.14
CA LEU A 158 -3.85 21.18 -3.57
C LEU A 158 -3.76 22.06 -2.32
N SER A 159 -2.66 22.78 -2.22
CA SER A 159 -2.48 23.73 -1.14
C SER A 159 -3.29 24.96 -1.52
N ARG A 160 -3.63 25.82 -0.54
CA ARG A 160 -4.29 27.10 -0.82
C ARG A 160 -3.58 27.96 -1.89
N ARG A 161 -2.32 27.66 -2.24
CA ARG A 161 -1.58 28.36 -3.30
C ARG A 161 -1.97 27.93 -4.72
N ASP A 162 -2.61 26.77 -4.88
CA ASP A 162 -3.00 26.22 -6.18
C ASP A 162 -4.42 26.68 -6.60
N LEU A 163 -5.18 27.28 -5.66
CA LEU A 163 -6.42 27.99 -5.92
C LEU A 163 -6.08 29.47 -6.16
N GLY A 164 -5.85 29.81 -7.42
CA GLY A 164 -5.50 31.16 -7.84
C GLY A 164 -6.42 32.25 -7.24
N GLY A 165 -5.75 33.25 -6.64
CA GLY A 165 -6.21 34.63 -6.50
C GLY A 165 -7.67 34.89 -6.15
N PHE A 166 -8.00 34.85 -4.85
CA PHE A 166 -9.00 35.81 -4.36
C PHE A 166 -8.29 37.14 -4.17
N SER A 167 -8.58 38.09 -5.06
CA SER A 167 -8.26 39.49 -4.85
C SER A 167 -9.07 40.00 -3.66
N GLU A 168 -8.37 40.56 -2.68
CA GLU A 168 -9.00 41.43 -1.69
C GLU A 168 -9.54 42.66 -2.44
N VAL A 169 -10.87 42.81 -2.45
CA VAL A 169 -11.52 44.06 -2.83
C VAL A 169 -11.69 44.84 -1.53
N GLY A 170 -11.13 46.05 -1.52
CA GLY A 170 -11.16 46.98 -0.38
C GLY A 170 -12.53 47.56 -0.06
#